data_AF-A0A7W4FCW6-F1
#
_entry.id   AF-A0A7W4FCW6-F1
#
_cell.length_a   1.000
_cell.length_b   1.000
_cell.length_c   1.000
_cell.angle_alpha   90.00
_cell.angle_beta   90.00
_cell.angle_gamma   90.00
#
_symmetry.space_group_name_H-M   'P 1'
#
loop_
_entity.id
_entity.type
_entity.pdbx_description
1 polymer ?
#
loop_
_entity_poly.entity_id
_entity_poly.type
_entity_poly.pdbx_seq_one_letter_code
_entity_poly.pdbx_strand_id
1 'polypeptide(L)' 'MSDTPPDRLSANPESPFHDAALLERGVGVRFKGVEKTNVEEYCVSEGWVRLAVGKTMDRRGNPMTMKLQGPVEVWFKG' A
#
# COMPACT_ATOMS: atom_id res chain seq x y z
N MET A 1 -20.75 -2.47 -6.22
CA MET A 1 -19.33 -2.09 -6.08
C MET A 1 -19.04 -2.15 -4.60
N SER A 2 -18.05 -2.93 -4.15
CA SER A 2 -17.71 -2.93 -2.73
C SER A 2 -17.11 -1.57 -2.37
N ASP A 3 -17.58 -1.00 -1.27
CA ASP A 3 -16.99 0.22 -0.69
C ASP A 3 -15.72 -0.07 0.13
N THR A 4 -15.21 -1.30 0.03
CA THR A 4 -13.97 -1.74 0.67
C THR A 4 -12.89 -1.97 -0.37
N PRO A 5 -11.67 -1.43 -0.17
CA PRO A 5 -10.50 -1.77 -0.98
C PRO A 5 -10.20 -3.28 -0.95
N PRO A 6 -9.44 -3.79 -1.94
CA PRO A 6 -9.06 -5.21 -1.99
C PRO A 6 -8.15 -5.57 -0.81
N ASP A 7 -8.03 -6.88 -0.53
CA ASP A 7 -7.18 -7.41 0.54
C ASP A 7 -5.70 -7.04 0.38
N ARG A 8 -5.22 -6.97 -0.87
CA ARG A 8 -3.86 -6.61 -1.23
C ARG A 8 -3.87 -5.67 -2.43
N LEU A 9 -3.10 -4.59 -2.35
CA LEU A 9 -2.93 -3.62 -3.42
C LEU A 9 -1.50 -3.10 -3.42
N SER A 10 -0.92 -2.93 -4.60
CA SER A 10 0.41 -2.37 -4.79
C SER A 10 0.40 -1.17 -5.73
N ALA A 11 1.13 -0.12 -5.35
CA ALA A 11 1.41 1.03 -6.18
C ALA A 11 2.41 0.72 -7.31
N ASN A 12 3.18 -0.37 -7.20
CA ASN A 12 4.15 -0.76 -8.22
C ASN A 12 3.44 -1.45 -9.41
N PRO A 13 3.52 -0.90 -10.64
CA PRO A 13 2.91 -1.49 -11.84
C PRO A 13 3.40 -2.89 -12.21
N GLU A 14 4.58 -3.29 -11.75
CA GLU A 14 5.14 -4.63 -11.98
C GLU A 14 4.57 -5.68 -11.02
N SER A 15 3.80 -5.29 -10.01
CA SER A 15 3.19 -6.21 -9.05
C SER A 15 1.93 -6.86 -9.64
N PRO A 16 1.70 -8.16 -9.41
CA PRO A 16 0.45 -8.81 -9.78
C PRO A 16 -0.77 -8.29 -8.99
N PHE A 17 -0.53 -7.49 -7.95
CA PHE A 17 -1.56 -6.84 -7.14
C PHE A 17 -1.70 -5.34 -7.46
N HIS A 18 -1.25 -4.91 -8.63
CA HIS A 18 -1.44 -3.56 -9.11
C HIS A 18 -2.81 -3.38 -9.78
N ASP A 19 -3.50 -2.30 -9.43
CA ASP A 19 -4.74 -1.89 -10.08
C ASP A 19 -4.80 -0.35 -10.15
N ALA A 20 -4.58 0.19 -11.35
CA ALA A 20 -4.52 1.63 -11.57
C ALA A 20 -5.86 2.34 -11.26
N ALA A 21 -7.00 1.71 -11.54
CA ALA A 21 -8.31 2.33 -11.31
C ALA A 21 -8.62 2.45 -9.82
N LEU A 22 -8.22 1.46 -9.02
CA LEU A 22 -8.35 1.51 -7.57
C LEU A 22 -7.39 2.53 -6.93
N LEU A 23 -6.17 2.63 -7.46
CA LEU A 23 -5.20 3.62 -7.02
C LEU A 23 -5.67 5.05 -7.34
N GLU A 24 -6.26 5.27 -8.52
CA GLU A 24 -6.83 6.56 -8.93
C GLU A 24 -8.04 6.96 -8.07
N ARG A 25 -8.90 5.99 -7.71
CA ARG A 25 -9.97 6.22 -6.72
C ARG A 25 -9.42 6.67 -5.36
N GLY A 26 -8.19 6.27 -5.04
CA GLY A 26 -7.49 6.63 -3.81
C GLY A 26 -7.80 5.68 -2.66
N VAL A 27 -6.74 5.18 -2.01
CA VAL A 27 -6.83 4.29 -0.85
C VAL A 27 -6.11 4.91 0.35
N GLY A 28 -6.80 4.94 1.49
CA GLY A 28 -6.23 5.25 2.79
C GLY A 28 -5.77 3.98 3.49
N VAL A 29 -4.63 4.06 4.19
CA VAL A 29 -4.05 2.92 4.92
C VAL A 29 -3.67 3.37 6.32
N ARG A 30 -4.11 2.62 7.33
CA ARG A 30 -3.70 2.76 8.72
C ARG A 30 -2.97 1.50 9.14
N PHE A 31 -1.77 1.66 9.66
CA PHE A 31 -0.92 0.58 10.13
C PHE A 31 -0.61 0.77 11.61
N LYS A 32 -0.93 -0.24 12.43
CA LYS A 32 -0.79 -0.18 13.90
C LYS A 32 -1.42 1.09 14.50
N GLY A 33 -2.63 1.43 14.06
CA GLY A 33 -3.35 2.62 14.53
C GLY A 33 -2.88 3.96 13.95
N VAL A 34 -1.82 3.97 13.13
CA VAL A 34 -1.26 5.20 12.55
C VAL A 34 -1.51 5.25 11.05
N GLU A 35 -2.10 6.34 10.56
CA GLU A 35 -2.28 6.55 9.13
C GLU A 35 -0.92 6.68 8.42
N LYS A 36 -0.78 5.99 7.29
CA LYS A 36 0.44 5.96 6.48
C LYS A 36 0.13 6.48 5.09
N THR A 37 0.94 7.42 4.63
CA THR A 37 0.81 8.06 3.32
C THR A 37 1.90 7.63 2.33
N ASN A 38 2.87 6.84 2.79
CA ASN A 38 4.01 6.35 2.03
C ASN A 38 3.97 4.82 1.86
N VAL A 39 2.77 4.25 1.71
CA VAL A 39 2.57 2.80 1.51
C VAL A 39 2.72 2.48 0.04
N GLU A 40 3.68 1.62 -0.29
CA GLU A 40 3.89 1.10 -1.64
C GLU A 40 3.08 -0.17 -1.89
N GLU A 41 2.80 -0.93 -0.83
CA GLU A 41 1.98 -2.14 -0.89
C GLU A 41 1.43 -2.49 0.50
N TYR A 42 0.24 -3.08 0.57
CA TYR A 42 -0.30 -3.66 1.80
C TYR A 42 -0.90 -5.04 1.55
N CYS A 43 -1.01 -5.86 2.59
CA CYS A 43 -1.86 -7.05 2.61
C CYS A 43 -2.55 -7.13 3.97
N VAL A 44 -3.88 -7.08 3.96
CA VAL A 44 -4.70 -7.02 5.18
C VAL A 44 -4.74 -8.39 5.84
N SER A 45 -5.06 -9.44 5.08
CA SER A 45 -5.12 -10.82 5.57
C SER A 45 -3.80 -11.32 6.17
N GLU A 46 -2.67 -10.99 5.55
CA GLU A 46 -1.33 -11.32 6.06
C GLU A 46 -0.79 -10.29 7.08
N GLY A 47 -1.49 -9.18 7.30
CA GLY A 47 -1.15 -8.18 8.31
C GLY A 47 0.22 -7.52 8.08
N TRP A 48 0.47 -6.94 6.90
CA TRP A 48 1.69 -6.18 6.65
C TRP A 48 1.55 -5.04 5.66
N VAL A 49 2.49 -4.10 5.73
CA VAL A 49 2.69 -3.02 4.75
C VAL A 49 4.14 -2.99 4.26
N ARG A 50 4.38 -2.59 3.01
CA ARG A 50 5.66 -2.09 2.53
C ARG A 50 5.60 -0.57 2.48
N LEU A 51 6.49 0.08 3.22
CA LEU A 51 6.58 1.53 3.25
C LEU A 51 7.83 1.99 2.50
N ALA A 52 7.71 3.05 1.71
CA ALA A 52 8.88 3.76 1.18
C ALA A 52 9.67 4.42 2.32
N VAL A 53 10.97 4.20 2.34
CA VAL A 53 11.90 4.74 3.35
C VAL A 53 12.68 5.89 2.74
N GLY A 54 12.36 7.12 3.17
CA GLY A 54 13.00 8.32 2.66
C GLY A 54 12.65 8.59 1.19
N LYS A 55 13.56 9.27 0.49
CA LYS A 55 13.40 9.64 -0.93
C LYS A 55 14.34 8.85 -1.86
N THR A 56 15.00 7.83 -1.35
CA THR A 56 16.02 7.08 -2.08
C THR A 56 15.38 6.00 -2.96
N MET A 57 15.97 5.80 -4.13
CA MET A 57 15.56 4.78 -5.09
C MET A 57 16.58 3.64 -5.13
N ASP A 58 16.12 2.44 -5.49
CA ASP A 58 16.97 1.31 -5.82
C ASP A 58 17.59 1.47 -7.22
N ARG A 59 18.41 0.50 -7.64
CA ARG A 59 19.08 0.52 -8.95
C ARG A 59 18.12 0.46 -10.15
N ARG A 60 16.85 0.12 -9.92
CA ARG A 60 15.79 0.01 -10.94
C ARG A 60 14.88 1.25 -10.93
N GLY A 61 15.16 2.24 -10.08
CA GLY A 61 14.36 3.44 -9.94
C GLY A 61 13.13 3.29 -9.04
N ASN A 62 12.98 2.15 -8.35
CA ASN A 62 11.88 1.94 -7.42
C ASN A 62 12.21 2.53 -6.05
N PRO A 63 11.22 3.01 -5.28
CA PRO A 63 11.44 3.42 -3.91
C PRO A 63 12.10 2.32 -3.08
N MET A 64 13.10 2.68 -2.28
CA MET A 64 13.60 1.77 -1.24
C MET A 64 12.50 1.54 -0.22
N THR A 65 12.10 0.28 0.01
CA THR A 65 10.99 -0.05 0.91
C THR A 65 11.41 -0.91 2.08
N MET A 66 10.62 -0.84 3.16
CA MET A 66 10.71 -1.74 4.30
C MET A 66 9.36 -2.41 4.55
N LYS A 67 9.37 -3.73 4.70
CA LYS A 67 8.19 -4.50 5.08
C LYS A 67 8.02 -4.47 6.60
N LEU A 68 6.83 -4.08 7.05
CA LEU A 68 6.44 -4.04 8.46
C LEU A 68 5.22 -4.92 8.69
N GLN A 69 5.27 -5.78 9.71
CA GLN A 69 4.16 -6.64 10.12
C GLN A 69 3.36 -6.03 11.27
N GLY A 70 2.04 -6.18 11.23
CA GLY A 70 1.08 -5.72 12.22
C GLY A 70 -0.31 -5.43 11.62
N PRO A 71 -1.28 -5.02 12.45
CA PRO A 71 -2.63 -4.70 12.00
C PRO A 71 -2.65 -3.64 10.89
N VAL A 72 -3.43 -3.94 9.84
CA VAL A 72 -3.64 -3.09 8.66
C VAL A 72 -5.13 -2.83 8.51
N GLU A 73 -5.51 -1.56 8.40
CA GLU A 73 -6.86 -1.12 8.06
C GLU A 73 -6.81 -0.31 6.77
N VAL A 74 -7.77 -0.53 5.87
CA VAL A 74 -7.83 0.16 4.57
C VAL A 74 -9.23 0.66 4.26
N TRP A 75 -9.33 1.79 3.56
CA TRP A 75 -10.59 2.39 3.12
C TRP A 75 -10.38 3.15 1.80
N PHE A 76 -11.44 3.36 1.01
CA PHE A 76 -11.37 4.28 -0.12
C PHE A 76 -11.44 5.72 0.37
N LYS A 77 -10.59 6.59 -0.18
CA LYS A 77 -10.68 8.03 0.06
C LYS A 77 -11.91 8.54 -0.72
N GLY A 78 -12.80 9.23 -0.02
CA GLY A 78 -14.01 9.84 -0.60
C GLY A 78 -13.71 11.17 -1.26
#